data_AF-A0A838SC40-F1
#
_entry.id   AF-A0A838SC40-F1
#
_cell.length_a   1.000
_cell.length_b   1.000
_cell.length_c   1.000
_cell.angle_alpha   90.00
_cell.angle_beta   90.00
_cell.angle_gamma   90.00
#
_symmetry.space_group_name_H-M   'P 1'
#
loop_
_entity.id
_entity.type
_entity.pdbx_description
1 polymer ?
#
loop_
_entity_poly.entity_id
_entity_poly.type
_entity_poly.pdbx_seq_one_letter_code
_entity_poly.pdbx_strand_id
1 'polypeptide(L)'
;MRKEQIAKLEGILQHSSWLEVVLGGVPVEDQEGYREKSHDLLVQLLCFHKLHAFIHQGIKQENIQVSGDALIAETDEVVEREAEEIKRQIFIELDLVETGDDLQSL
;
A
#
# COMPACT_ATOMS: atom_id res chain seq x y z
N MET A 1 11.40 -0.23 -7.09
CA MET A 1 10.32 0.54 -7.73
C MET A 1 10.78 1.98 -7.92
N ARG A 2 10.38 2.67 -8.99
CA ARG A 2 10.79 4.08 -9.23
C ARG A 2 9.98 5.05 -8.36
N LYS A 3 10.53 6.22 -8.04
CA LYS A 3 9.85 7.22 -7.18
C LYS A 3 8.52 7.68 -7.76
N GLU A 4 8.45 7.85 -9.08
CA GLU A 4 7.24 8.30 -9.77
C GLU A 4 6.12 7.24 -9.67
N GLN A 5 6.48 5.96 -9.64
CA GLN A 5 5.52 4.87 -9.45
C GLN A 5 5.00 4.83 -8.03
N ILE A 6 5.87 5.05 -7.04
CA ILE A 6 5.47 5.15 -5.63
C ILE A 6 4.47 6.28 -5.48
N ALA A 7 4.80 7.49 -5.94
CA ALA A 7 3.93 8.65 -5.82
C ALA A 7 2.58 8.46 -6.53
N LYS A 8 2.56 7.81 -7.70
CA LYS A 8 1.33 7.45 -8.41
C LYS A 8 0.45 6.52 -7.55
N LEU A 9 1.02 5.42 -7.06
CA LEU A 9 0.28 4.42 -6.29
C LEU A 9 -0.16 4.96 -4.93
N GLU A 10 0.68 5.74 -4.27
CA GLU A 10 0.36 6.46 -3.03
C GLU A 10 -0.87 7.36 -3.22
N GLY A 11 -0.93 8.08 -4.34
CA GLY A 11 -2.08 8.91 -4.69
C GLY A 11 -3.35 8.09 -4.96
N ILE A 12 -3.24 6.95 -5.66
CA ILE A 12 -4.37 6.07 -5.93
C ILE A 12 -4.92 5.44 -4.63
N LEU A 13 -4.02 5.02 -3.75
CA LEU A 13 -4.34 4.47 -2.44
C LEU A 13 -4.81 5.54 -1.43
N GLN A 14 -4.78 6.82 -1.81
CA GLN A 14 -5.13 7.95 -0.97
C GLN A 14 -4.42 7.93 0.39
N HIS A 15 -3.17 7.45 0.42
CA HIS A 15 -2.41 7.13 1.64
C HIS A 15 -2.39 8.27 2.64
N SER A 16 -1.98 9.45 2.19
CA SER A 16 -1.93 10.64 3.04
C SER A 16 -3.31 10.98 3.60
N SER A 17 -4.38 10.86 2.80
CA SER A 17 -5.73 11.27 3.20
C SER A 17 -6.26 10.47 4.38
N TRP A 18 -6.20 9.13 4.33
CA TRP A 18 -6.69 8.32 5.44
C TRP A 18 -5.73 8.32 6.63
N LEU A 19 -4.43 8.53 6.39
CA LEU A 19 -3.46 8.65 7.48
C LEU A 19 -3.72 9.91 8.32
N GLU A 20 -3.97 11.06 7.69
CA GLU A 20 -4.31 12.30 8.42
C GLU A 20 -5.52 12.13 9.34
N VAL A 21 -6.54 11.39 8.89
CA VAL A 21 -7.77 11.17 9.66
C VAL A 21 -7.46 10.44 10.98
N VAL A 22 -6.63 9.40 10.93
CA VAL A 22 -6.28 8.62 12.12
C VAL A 22 -5.26 9.35 13.00
N LEU A 23 -4.32 10.07 12.39
CA LEU A 23 -3.34 10.88 13.13
C LEU A 23 -3.95 12.08 13.86
N GLY A 24 -5.16 12.49 13.51
CA GLY A 24 -5.94 13.45 14.31
C GLY A 24 -6.16 13.01 15.77
N GLY A 25 -6.09 11.71 16.06
CA GLY A 25 -6.15 11.16 17.42
C GLY A 25 -4.80 11.00 18.13
N VAL A 26 -3.69 11.26 17.44
CA VAL A 26 -2.31 11.05 17.92
C VAL A 26 -1.70 12.37 18.39
N PRO A 27 -0.91 12.40 19.49
CA PRO A 27 -0.18 13.59 19.93
C PRO A 27 0.68 14.19 18.80
N VAL A 28 0.66 15.52 18.67
CA VAL A 28 1.29 16.24 17.55
C VAL A 28 2.79 15.96 17.48
N GLU A 29 3.44 15.81 18.62
CA GLU A 29 4.86 15.46 18.75
C GLU A 29 5.22 14.11 18.12
N ASP A 30 4.26 13.17 18.05
CA ASP A 30 4.49 11.82 17.53
C ASP A 30 4.08 11.68 16.06
N GLN A 31 3.23 12.59 15.54
CA GLN A 31 2.62 12.48 14.21
C GLN A 31 3.64 12.35 13.08
N GLU A 32 4.75 13.10 13.11
CA GLU A 32 5.77 13.02 12.06
C GLU A 32 6.42 11.63 12.02
N GLY A 33 6.71 11.05 13.20
CA GLY A 33 7.25 9.70 13.29
C GLY A 33 6.29 8.64 12.72
N TYR A 34 4.98 8.84 12.86
CA TYR A 34 4.00 7.99 12.21
C TYR A 34 3.96 8.18 10.69
N ARG A 35 4.12 9.41 10.18
CA ARG A 35 4.17 9.68 8.73
C ARG A 35 5.32 8.98 8.05
N GLU A 36 6.52 9.14 8.62
CA GLU A 36 7.74 8.50 8.10
C GLU A 36 7.59 6.98 8.06
N LYS A 37 7.16 6.38 9.19
CA LYS A 37 6.95 4.92 9.27
C LYS A 37 5.86 4.45 8.33
N SER A 38 4.75 5.18 8.22
CA SER A 38 3.63 4.83 7.34
C SER A 38 4.04 4.84 5.87
N HIS A 39 4.83 5.82 5.45
CA HIS A 39 5.37 5.87 4.09
C HIS A 39 6.36 4.71 3.83
N ASP A 40 7.23 4.38 4.78
CA ASP A 40 8.15 3.25 4.65
C ASP A 40 7.40 1.92 4.53
N LEU A 41 6.39 1.70 5.39
CA LEU A 41 5.50 0.53 5.33
C LEU A 41 4.76 0.46 4.00
N LEU A 42 4.22 1.58 3.52
CA LEU A 42 3.57 1.66 2.22
C LEU A 42 4.52 1.16 1.11
N VAL A 43 5.73 1.72 1.02
CA VAL A 43 6.70 1.32 -0.02
C VAL A 43 7.05 -0.16 0.07
N GLN A 44 7.23 -0.69 1.27
CA GLN A 44 7.49 -2.11 1.50
C GLN A 44 6.33 -2.99 1.01
N LEU A 45 5.10 -2.66 1.40
CA LEU A 45 3.91 -3.42 1.03
C LEU A 45 3.62 -3.34 -0.47
N LEU A 46 3.79 -2.17 -1.09
CA LEU A 46 3.73 -2.03 -2.54
C LEU A 46 4.70 -2.99 -3.24
N CYS A 47 5.95 -3.08 -2.76
CA CYS A 47 6.93 -4.00 -3.33
C CYS A 47 6.55 -5.47 -3.06
N PHE A 48 6.08 -5.77 -1.85
CA PHE A 48 5.66 -7.11 -1.46
C PHE A 48 4.51 -7.62 -2.32
N HIS A 49 3.41 -6.87 -2.46
CA HIS A 49 2.24 -7.30 -3.22
C HIS A 49 2.57 -7.50 -4.70
N LYS A 50 3.41 -6.64 -5.29
CA LYS A 50 3.89 -6.82 -6.67
C LYS A 50 4.74 -8.09 -6.83
N LEU A 51 5.67 -8.33 -5.90
CA LEU A 51 6.49 -9.54 -5.91
C LEU A 51 5.65 -10.79 -5.68
N HIS A 52 4.71 -10.72 -4.75
CA HIS A 52 3.79 -11.81 -4.43
C HIS A 52 2.93 -12.18 -5.64
N ALA A 53 2.43 -11.19 -6.39
CA ALA A 53 1.74 -11.40 -7.65
C ALA A 53 2.61 -12.19 -8.64
N PHE A 54 3.87 -11.80 -8.81
CA PHE A 54 4.79 -12.52 -9.70
C PHE A 54 5.01 -13.97 -9.31
N ILE A 55 5.13 -14.26 -8.02
CA ILE A 55 5.36 -15.61 -7.51
C ILE A 55 4.08 -16.46 -7.62
N HIS A 56 2.92 -15.92 -7.22
CA HIS A 56 1.70 -16.71 -6.98
C HIS A 56 0.67 -16.67 -8.10
N GLN A 57 0.56 -15.57 -8.86
CA GLN A 57 -0.23 -15.61 -10.09
C GLN A 57 0.39 -16.52 -11.11
N GLY A 58 1.61 -17.01 -10.84
CA GLY A 58 2.38 -17.85 -11.71
C GLY A 58 2.38 -17.15 -13.04
N ILE A 59 3.23 -16.11 -13.20
CA ILE A 59 3.63 -15.75 -14.56
C ILE A 59 4.00 -17.10 -15.16
N LYS A 60 3.14 -17.64 -16.03
CA LYS A 60 3.51 -18.74 -16.89
C LYS A 60 4.66 -18.10 -17.62
N GLN A 61 5.87 -18.39 -17.15
CA GLN A 61 7.07 -18.02 -17.83
C GLN A 61 7.01 -18.88 -19.08
N GLU A 62 6.24 -18.43 -20.07
CA GLU A 62 6.33 -18.93 -21.44
C GLU A 62 7.69 -18.54 -22.05
N ASN A 63 8.67 -18.16 -21.20
CA ASN A 63 9.93 -17.52 -21.52
C ASN A 63 9.76 -16.36 -22.51
N ILE A 64 8.64 -15.63 -22.40
CA ILE A 64 8.38 -14.46 -23.21
C ILE A 64 8.95 -13.22 -22.54
N GLN A 65 9.55 -12.35 -23.35
CA GLN A 65 9.95 -11.03 -22.93
C GLN A 65 8.72 -10.11 -23.01
N VAL A 66 8.29 -9.56 -21.88
CA VAL A 66 7.29 -8.49 -21.84
C VAL A 66 7.96 -7.13 -21.79
N SER A 67 7.27 -6.09 -22.25
CA SER A 67 7.76 -4.72 -22.06
C SER A 67 7.71 -4.36 -20.57
N GLY A 68 8.64 -3.52 -20.13
CA GLY A 68 8.64 -3.02 -18.75
C GLY A 68 7.33 -2.30 -18.40
N ASP A 69 6.75 -1.57 -19.35
CA ASP A 69 5.52 -0.81 -19.13
C ASP A 69 4.29 -1.71 -18.93
N ALA A 70 4.18 -2.81 -19.68
CA ALA A 70 3.11 -3.79 -19.48
C ALA A 70 3.22 -4.45 -18.10
N LEU A 71 4.44 -4.82 -17.70
CA LEU A 71 4.71 -5.42 -16.40
C LEU A 71 4.38 -4.45 -15.25
N ILE A 72 4.71 -3.17 -15.42
CA ILE A 72 4.40 -2.13 -14.44
C ILE A 72 2.89 -1.96 -14.32
N ALA A 73 2.16 -1.89 -15.43
CA ALA A 73 0.71 -1.71 -15.42
C ALA A 73 -0.01 -2.89 -14.73
N GLU A 74 0.34 -4.12 -15.10
CA GLU A 74 -0.22 -5.33 -14.50
C GLU A 74 0.01 -5.39 -12.98
N THR A 75 1.21 -5.03 -12.53
CA THR A 75 1.53 -5.02 -11.10
C THR A 75 0.97 -3.83 -10.34
N ASP A 76 0.76 -2.69 -10.99
CA ASP A 76 0.00 -1.56 -10.42
C ASP A 76 -1.45 -1.99 -10.15
N GLU A 77 -2.11 -2.67 -11.10
CA GLU A 77 -3.50 -3.16 -10.94
C GLU A 77 -3.64 -4.13 -9.75
N VAL A 78 -2.63 -4.94 -9.47
CA VAL A 78 -2.64 -5.80 -8.27
C VAL A 78 -2.64 -4.96 -7.00
N VAL A 79 -1.77 -3.95 -6.91
CA VAL A 79 -1.74 -3.06 -5.75
C VAL A 79 -3.08 -2.35 -5.56
N GLU A 80 -3.69 -1.88 -6.65
CA GLU A 80 -4.99 -1.22 -6.61
C GLU A 80 -6.09 -2.15 -6.08
N ARG A 81 -6.09 -3.43 -6.50
CA ARG A 81 -7.03 -4.43 -5.99
C ARG A 81 -6.83 -4.75 -4.52
N GLU A 82 -5.59 -4.74 -4.04
CA GLU A 82 -5.23 -5.04 -2.65
C GLU A 82 -5.16 -3.77 -1.77
N ALA A 83 -5.74 -2.65 -2.20
CA ALA A 83 -5.62 -1.35 -1.53
C ALA A 83 -6.05 -1.38 -0.04
N GLU A 84 -7.22 -1.93 0.26
CA GLU A 84 -7.74 -2.03 1.63
C GLU A 84 -6.92 -2.99 2.49
N GLU A 85 -6.36 -4.03 1.89
CA GLU A 85 -5.45 -4.96 2.57
C GLU A 85 -4.17 -4.24 3.00
N ILE A 86 -3.56 -3.49 2.08
CA ILE A 86 -2.35 -2.69 2.33
C ILE A 86 -2.60 -1.68 3.45
N LYS A 87 -3.71 -0.93 3.37
CA LYS A 87 -4.11 0.03 4.40
C LYS A 87 -4.25 -0.64 5.77
N ARG A 88 -4.97 -1.76 5.84
CA ARG A 88 -5.16 -2.50 7.09
C ARG A 88 -3.85 -2.99 7.69
N GLN A 89 -2.93 -3.51 6.87
CA GLN A 89 -1.61 -3.94 7.34
C GLN A 89 -0.80 -2.75 7.89
N ILE A 90 -0.85 -1.58 7.24
CA ILE A 90 -0.18 -0.37 7.76
C ILE A 90 -0.74 0.00 9.14
N PHE A 91 -2.06 -0.03 9.32
CA PHE A 91 -2.65 0.27 10.63
C PHE A 91 -2.24 -0.71 11.72
N ILE A 92 -2.22 -2.01 11.41
CA ILE A 92 -1.77 -3.04 12.34
C ILE A 92 -0.32 -2.80 12.76
N GLU A 93 0.58 -2.54 11.80
CA GLU A 93 2.00 -2.33 12.07
C GLU A 93 2.28 -1.02 12.81
N LEU A 94 1.44 0.00 12.62
CA LEU A 94 1.52 1.27 13.36
C LEU A 94 0.82 1.22 14.72
N ASP A 95 0.16 0.11 15.08
CA ASP A 95 -0.70 0.02 16.27
C ASP A 95 -1.77 1.13 16.29
N LEU A 96 -2.35 1.42 15.12
CA LEU A 96 -3.40 2.41 14.95
C LEU A 96 -4.74 1.71 14.73
N VAL A 97 -5.80 2.23 15.35
CA VAL A 97 -7.17 1.78 15.09
C VAL A 97 -7.73 2.59 13.94
N GLU A 98 -8.31 1.92 12.95
CA GLU A 98 -9.08 2.57 11.90
C GLU A 98 -10.27 3.29 12.55
N THR A 99 -10.24 4.62 12.60
CA THR A 99 -11.34 5.43 13.11
C THR A 99 -12.44 5.53 12.06
N GLY A 100 -13.18 4.44 11.87
CA GLY A 100 -14.33 4.33 10.98
C GLY A 100 -15.25 3.17 11.39
N ASP A 101 -16.54 3.46 11.52
CA ASP A 101 -17.66 2.61 11.96
C ASP A 101 -17.89 1.32 11.12
N ASP A 102 -16.98 0.35 11.11
CA ASP A 102 -17.22 -0.99 10.49
C ASP A 102 -16.71 -2.17 11.34
N LEU A 103 -16.59 -1.98 12.66
CA LEU A 103 -16.46 -3.09 13.63
C LEU A 103 -17.80 -3.52 14.26
N GLN A 104 -18.93 -3.10 13.69
CA GLN A 104 -20.27 -3.62 14.04
C GLN A 104 -20.86 -4.45 12.91
N SER A 105 -20.33 -5.65 12.68
CA SER A 105 -21.09 -6.83 12.20
C SER A 105 -20.22 -8.09 12.26
N LEU A 106 -20.04 -8.59 13.48
CA LEU A 106 -19.85 -10.03 13.74
C LEU A 106 -21.09 -10.54 14.49
#